data_AF-A0A2Z5A8X1-F1
#
_entry.id   AF-A0A2Z5A8X1-F1
#
_cell.length_a   1.000
_cell.length_b   1.000
_cell.length_c   1.000
_cell.angle_alpha   90.00
_cell.angle_beta   90.00
_cell.angle_gamma   90.00
#
_symmetry.space_group_name_H-M   'P 1'
#
loop_
_entity.id
_entity.type
_entity.pdbx_description
1 polymer ?
#
loop_
_entity_poly.entity_id
_entity_poly.type
_entity_poly.pdbx_seq_one_letter_code
_entity_poly.pdbx_strand_id
1 'polypeptide(L)' 'MEDPLLALLYRLNENQMALGMAIEELTAWVVDRGSVDVGKAVELHMTTLEENSHVIADALADLIAERAGQRRS' A
#
# COMPACT_ATOMS: atom_id res chain seq x y z
N MET A 1 12.21 -20.48 -9.66
CA MET A 1 12.59 -19.43 -8.69
C MET A 1 11.63 -18.28 -8.95
N GLU A 2 10.81 -17.89 -7.98
CA GLU A 2 10.00 -16.67 -8.11
C GLU A 2 10.93 -15.50 -8.43
N ASP A 3 10.50 -14.59 -9.31
CA ASP A 3 11.25 -13.38 -9.59
C ASP A 3 11.40 -12.58 -8.28
N PRO A 4 12.62 -12.41 -7.75
CA PRO A 4 12.83 -11.77 -6.46
C PRO A 4 12.29 -10.33 -6.41
N LEU A 5 12.27 -9.63 -7.55
CA LEU A 5 11.71 -8.29 -7.63
C LEU A 5 10.18 -8.31 -7.54
N LEU A 6 9.51 -9.24 -8.23
CA LEU A 6 8.06 -9.42 -8.11
C LEU A 6 7.67 -9.79 -6.67
N ALA A 7 8.40 -10.71 -6.03
CA ALA A 7 8.15 -11.09 -4.65
C ALA A 7 8.32 -9.91 -3.68
N LEU A 8 9.36 -9.10 -3.88
CA LEU A 8 9.62 -7.91 -3.07
C LEU A 8 8.51 -6.85 -3.23
N LEU A 9 8.12 -6.52 -4.46
CA LEU A 9 7.09 -5.53 -4.74
C LEU A 9 5.72 -5.98 -4.22
N TYR A 10 5.38 -7.26 -4.40
CA TYR A 10 4.15 -7.83 -3.85
C TYR A 10 4.11 -7.70 -2.31
N ARG A 11 5.18 -8.10 -1.63
CA ARG A 11 5.30 -7.97 -0.16
C ARG A 11 5.28 -6.51 0.31
N LEU A 12 5.85 -5.60 -0.47
CA LEU A 12 5.82 -4.17 -0.16
C LEU A 12 4.38 -3.62 -0.28
N ASN A 13 3.64 -4.03 -1.30
CA ASN A 13 2.23 -3.67 -1.48
C ASN A 13 1.37 -4.17 -0.31
N GLU A 14 1.53 -5.45 0.06
CA GLU A 14 0.82 -6.02 1.23
C GLU A 14 1.12 -5.24 2.51
N ASN A 15 2.37 -4.84 2.72
CA ASN A 15 2.75 -4.03 3.88
C ASN A 15 2.12 -2.64 3.86
N GLN A 16 2.03 -1.95 2.72
CA GLN A 16 1.37 -0.65 2.65
C GLN A 16 -0.12 -0.76 3.00
N MET A 17 -0.81 -1.76 2.45
CA MET A 17 -2.22 -2.01 2.76
C MET A 17 -2.43 -2.36 4.24
N ALA A 18 -1.58 -3.22 4.81
CA ALA A 18 -1.67 -3.61 6.21
C ALA A 18 -1.42 -2.42 7.15
N LEU A 19 -0.45 -1.55 6.82
CA LEU A 19 -0.19 -0.33 7.57
C LEU A 19 -1.37 0.65 7.47
N GLY A 20 -1.94 0.83 6.28
CA GLY A 20 -3.12 1.66 6.08
C GLY A 20 -4.29 1.22 6.97
N MET A 21 -4.66 -0.06 6.92
CA MET A 21 -5.72 -0.61 7.76
C MET A 21 -5.44 -0.45 9.27
N ALA A 22 -4.22 -0.74 9.72
CA ALA A 22 -3.87 -0.60 11.13
C ALA A 22 -3.96 0.86 11.60
N ILE A 23 -3.56 1.81 10.75
CA ILE A 23 -3.63 3.24 11.04
C ILE A 23 -5.09 3.72 11.04
N GLU A 24 -5.93 3.26 10.11
CA GLU A 24 -7.37 3.55 10.10
C GLU A 24 -8.05 3.08 11.38
N GLU A 25 -7.76 1.87 11.85
CA GLU A 25 -8.34 1.33 13.08
C GLU A 25 -7.90 2.14 14.32
N LEU A 26 -6.61 2.47 14.43
CA LEU A 26 -6.10 3.32 15.51
C LEU A 26 -6.68 4.73 15.44
N THR A 27 -6.90 5.26 14.23
CA THR A 27 -7.50 6.57 14.00
C THR A 27 -8.95 6.60 14.48
N ALA A 28 -9.74 5.59 14.13
CA ALA A 28 -11.11 5.44 14.64
C ALA A 28 -11.11 5.38 16.18
N TRP A 29 -10.19 4.62 16.78
CA TRP A 29 -10.08 4.49 18.23
C TRP A 29 -9.79 5.80 18.96
N VAL A 30 -8.95 6.69 18.39
CA VAL A 30 -8.69 8.01 18.99
C VAL A 30 -9.82 9.01 18.71
N VAL A 31 -10.45 8.95 17.54
CA VAL A 31 -11.59 9.80 17.16
C VAL A 31 -12.80 9.54 18.07
N ASP A 32 -13.10 8.27 18.35
CA ASP A 32 -14.16 7.85 19.29
C ASP A 32 -13.96 8.41 20.71
N ARG A 33 -12.72 8.80 21.05
CA ARG A 33 -12.37 9.43 22.34
C ARG A 33 -12.30 10.95 22.27
N GLY A 34 -12.82 11.54 21.20
CA GLY A 34 -12.93 12.99 21.01
C GLY A 34 -11.69 13.64 20.38
N SER A 35 -10.68 12.87 19.98
CA SER A 35 -9.47 13.41 19.33
C SER A 35 -9.67 13.61 17.82
N VAL A 36 -10.69 14.36 17.42
CA VAL A 36 -11.09 14.54 16.02
C VAL A 36 -10.00 15.22 15.18
N ASP A 37 -9.28 16.19 15.74
CA ASP A 37 -8.21 16.88 15.02
C ASP A 37 -6.98 15.99 14.79
N VAL A 38 -6.73 15.03 15.68
CA VAL A 38 -5.74 13.97 15.43
C VAL A 38 -6.20 13.10 14.26
N GLY A 39 -7.49 12.74 14.20
CA GLY A 39 -8.05 11.98 13.09
C GLY A 39 -7.83 12.66 11.73
N LYS A 40 -8.14 13.96 11.63
CA LYS A 40 -7.89 14.75 10.40
C LYS A 40 -6.41 14.80 10.02
N ALA A 41 -5.52 14.93 11.01
CA ALA A 41 -4.08 14.94 10.74
C ALA A 41 -3.60 13.58 10.22
N VAL A 42 -4.14 12.48 10.74
CA VAL A 42 -3.83 11.14 10.26
C VAL A 42 -4.40 10.92 8.85
N GLU A 43 -5.63 11.34 8.57
CA GLU A 43 -6.22 11.29 7.22
C GLU A 43 -5.35 11.99 6.17
N LEU A 44 -4.79 13.16 6.50
CA LEU A 44 -3.84 13.86 5.62
C LEU A 44 -2.56 13.06 5.35
N HIS A 45 -2.10 12.26 6.32
CA HIS A 45 -0.94 11.39 6.12
C HIS A 45 -1.28 10.07 5.43
N MET A 46 -2.52 9.60 5.57
CA MET A 46 -3.03 8.41 4.91
C MET A 46 -3.04 8.55 3.39
N THR A 47 -3.25 9.76 2.85
CA THR A 47 -3.18 9.99 1.39
C THR A 47 -1.82 9.59 0.82
N THR A 48 -0.72 9.82 1.55
CA THR A 48 0.62 9.41 1.12
C THR A 48 0.77 7.89 1.08
N LEU A 49 0.19 7.17 2.04
CA LEU A 49 0.23 5.69 2.07
C LEU A 49 -0.63 5.08 0.96
N GLU A 50 -1.77 5.71 0.66
CA GLU A 50 -2.64 5.34 -0.46
C GLU A 50 -1.93 5.55 -1.80
N GLU A 51 -1.33 6.73 -2.02
CA GLU A 51 -0.52 7.03 -3.21
C GLU A 51 0.62 6.02 -3.39
N ASN A 52 1.35 5.69 -2.33
CA ASN A 52 2.41 4.69 -2.38
C ASN A 52 1.86 3.31 -2.77
N SER A 53 0.72 2.91 -2.20
CA SER A 53 0.07 1.63 -2.52
C SER A 53 -0.30 1.56 -4.01
N HIS A 54 -0.86 2.64 -4.56
CA HIS A 54 -1.18 2.73 -5.98
C HIS A 54 0.06 2.60 -6.87
N VAL A 55 1.11 3.37 -6.58
CA VAL A 55 2.37 3.31 -7.35
C VAL A 55 2.98 1.91 -7.34
N ILE A 56 2.96 1.21 -6.19
CA ILE A 56 3.50 -0.15 -6.10
C ILE A 56 2.63 -1.14 -6.88
N ALA A 57 1.30 -1.02 -6.78
CA ALA A 57 0.37 -1.87 -7.51
C ALA A 57 0.54 -1.73 -9.03
N ASP A 58 0.69 -0.51 -9.53
CA ASP A 58 0.95 -0.23 -10.95
C ASP A 58 2.30 -0.80 -11.40
N ALA A 59 3.36 -0.56 -10.62
CA ALA A 59 4.69 -1.12 -10.92
C ALA A 59 4.70 -2.65 -10.93
N LEU A 60 3.91 -3.29 -10.04
CA LEU A 60 3.75 -4.73 -10.01
C LEU A 60 3.02 -5.23 -11.27
N ALA A 61 1.95 -4.54 -11.68
CA ALA A 61 1.20 -4.89 -12.89
C ALA A 61 2.07 -4.78 -14.16
N ASP A 62 2.83 -3.69 -14.28
CA ASP A 62 3.75 -3.47 -15.40
C ASP A 62 4.83 -4.56 -15.46
N LEU A 63 5.44 -4.89 -14.32
CA LEU A 63 6.46 -5.93 -14.27
C LEU A 63 5.89 -7.32 -14.60
N ILE A 64 4.68 -7.66 -14.12
CA ILE A 64 4.02 -8.91 -14.49
C ILE A 64 3.79 -8.97 -16.01
N ALA A 65 3.33 -7.88 -16.62
CA ALA A 65 3.10 -7.79 -18.06
C ALA A 65 4.41 -7.95 -18.85
N GLU A 66 5.49 -7.28 -18.43
CA GLU A 66 6.82 -7.40 -19.03
C GLU A 66 7.32 -8.85 -18.98
N ARG A 67 7.25 -9.49 -17.81
CA ARG A 67 7.69 -10.89 -17.64
C ARG A 67 6.85 -11.87 -18.45
N ALA A 68 5.55 -11.63 -18.56
CA ALA A 68 4.66 -12.44 -19.39
C ALA A 68 5.01 -12.32 -20.88
N GLY A 69 5.43 -11.13 -21.33
CA GLY A 69 5.97 -10.90 -22.68
C GLY A 69 7.30 -11.60 -22.92
N GLN A 70 8.26 -11.46 -22.00
CA GLN A 70 9.58 -12.12 -22.06
C GLN A 70 9.51 -13.65 -22.06
N ARG A 71 8.47 -14.24 -21.46
CA ARG A 71 8.27 -15.70 -21.45
C ARG A 71 7.73 -16.26 -22.77
N ARG A 72 7.25 -15.40 -23.67
CA ARG A 72 6.63 -15.77 -24.96
C ARG A 72 7.56 -15.58 -26.17
N SER A 73 8.71 -14.92 -25.98
CA SER A 73 9.80 -14.76 -26.96
C SER A 73 10.88 -15.81 -26.77
#